data_AF-A0A7S2VXP1-F1
#
_entry.id   AF-A0A7S2VXP1-F1
#
_cell.length_a   1.000
_cell.length_b   1.000
_cell.length_c   1.000
_cell.angle_alpha   90.00
_cell.angle_beta   90.00
_cell.angle_gamma   90.00
#
_symmetry.space_group_name_H-M   'P 1'
#
loop_
_entity.id
_entity.type
_entity.pdbx_description
1 polymer ?
#
loop_
_entity_poly.entity_id
_entity_poly.type
_entity_poly.pdbx_seq_one_letter_code
_entity_poly.pdbx_strand_id
1 'polypeptide(L)'
;GGTVHAKGTIAVDDIPRDVRELMAACSARVREEFRDGAMRRETATAADDAAHASLSRALESFEANHALVNVYDDGCGILPHEDGPLYAPVVCVVSCGASRSMRFEPKRRRESMTMTRMGDEGRDLQALDALSSFEVCLPARSLLV
;
A
#
# COMPACT_ATOMS: atom_id res chain seq x y z
N GLY A 1 -9.77 5.86 -16.04
CA GLY A 1 -9.20 5.24 -17.22
C GLY A 1 -7.70 5.20 -17.02
N GLY A 2 -7.14 4.01 -16.94
CA GLY A 2 -5.81 3.74 -17.50
C GLY A 2 -6.04 2.82 -18.70
N THR A 3 -5.25 2.97 -19.76
CA THR A 3 -5.30 2.05 -20.90
C THR A 3 -4.50 0.81 -20.53
N VAL A 4 -5.13 -0.36 -20.50
CA VAL A 4 -4.42 -1.63 -20.30
C VAL A 4 -3.90 -2.09 -21.67
N HIS A 5 -2.62 -1.86 -21.93
CA HIS A 5 -1.99 -2.24 -23.19
C HIS A 5 -1.82 -3.76 -23.34
N ALA A 6 -1.66 -4.47 -22.22
CA ALA A 6 -1.68 -5.92 -22.14
C ALA A 6 -2.06 -6.37 -20.72
N LYS A 7 -2.79 -7.48 -20.57
CA LYS A 7 -3.02 -8.15 -19.29
C LYS A 7 -2.61 -9.60 -19.43
N GLY A 8 -1.72 -10.06 -18.56
CA GLY A 8 -1.29 -11.44 -18.48
C GLY A 8 -1.12 -11.85 -17.02
N THR A 9 -1.35 -13.12 -16.74
CA THR A 9 -0.99 -13.75 -15.47
C THR A 9 -0.03 -14.87 -15.82
N ILE A 10 1.11 -14.91 -15.14
CA ILE A 10 2.12 -15.94 -15.28
C ILE A 10 2.10 -16.84 -14.04
N ALA A 11 2.45 -18.11 -14.19
CA ALA A 11 2.58 -19.00 -13.04
C ALA A 11 3.74 -18.55 -12.15
N VAL A 12 3.71 -18.93 -10.87
CA VAL A 12 4.77 -18.57 -9.90
C VAL A 12 6.15 -19.06 -10.34
N ASP A 13 6.22 -20.23 -10.97
CA ASP A 13 7.46 -20.82 -11.48
C ASP A 13 8.02 -20.05 -12.68
N ASP A 14 7.15 -19.31 -13.39
CA ASP A 14 7.46 -18.56 -14.60
C ASP A 14 7.79 -17.08 -14.33
N ILE A 15 7.83 -16.63 -13.06
CA ILE A 15 8.18 -15.23 -12.73
C ILE A 15 9.58 -14.92 -13.28
N PRO A 16 9.78 -13.82 -14.06
CA PRO A 16 11.10 -13.45 -14.55
C PRO A 16 12.13 -13.33 -13.44
N ARG A 17 13.38 -13.72 -13.71
CA ARG A 17 14.46 -13.69 -12.72
C ARG A 17 14.60 -12.32 -12.05
N ASP A 18 14.60 -11.25 -12.83
CA ASP A 18 14.77 -9.89 -12.32
C ASP A 18 13.63 -9.49 -11.38
N VAL A 19 12.40 -9.93 -11.65
CA VAL A 19 11.25 -9.70 -10.78
C VAL A 19 11.41 -10.49 -9.47
N ARG A 20 11.85 -11.75 -9.53
CA ARG A 20 12.13 -12.55 -8.33
C ARG A 20 13.24 -11.93 -7.48
N GLU A 21 14.30 -11.44 -8.11
CA GLU A 21 15.41 -10.77 -7.41
C GLU A 21 14.94 -9.46 -6.75
N LEU A 22 14.11 -8.67 -7.44
CA LEU A 22 13.49 -7.48 -6.85
C LEU A 22 12.57 -7.81 -5.68
N MET A 23 11.73 -8.85 -5.81
CA MET A 23 10.87 -9.32 -4.73
C MET A 23 11.70 -9.70 -3.49
N ALA A 24 12.74 -10.53 -3.68
CA ALA A 24 13.62 -10.94 -2.58
C ALA A 24 14.37 -9.75 -1.95
N ALA A 25 14.86 -8.82 -2.76
CA ALA A 25 15.54 -7.61 -2.28
C ALA A 25 14.58 -6.71 -1.48
N CYS A 26 13.34 -6.53 -1.94
CA CYS A 26 12.31 -5.78 -1.22
C CYS A 26 11.96 -6.47 0.10
N SER A 27 11.75 -7.80 0.08
CA SER A 27 11.48 -8.58 1.30
C SER A 27 12.56 -8.38 2.35
N ALA A 28 13.83 -8.48 1.94
CA ALA A 28 14.97 -8.27 2.82
C ALA A 28 15.01 -6.84 3.37
N ARG A 29 14.78 -5.84 2.52
CA ARG A 29 14.86 -4.42 2.92
C ARG A 29 13.76 -4.04 3.89
N VAL A 30 12.52 -4.49 3.66
CA VAL A 30 11.39 -4.25 4.59
C VAL A 30 11.70 -4.82 5.97
N ARG A 31 12.19 -6.07 6.01
CA ARG A 31 12.54 -6.73 7.28
C ARG A 31 13.69 -6.02 8.01
N GLU A 32 14.70 -5.54 7.29
CA GLU A 32 15.82 -4.78 7.84
C GLU A 32 15.37 -3.44 8.43
N GLU A 33 14.66 -2.62 7.64
CA GLU A 33 14.16 -1.30 8.07
C GLU A 33 13.19 -1.42 9.25
N PHE A 34 12.34 -2.45 9.25
CA PHE A 34 11.44 -2.70 10.37
C PHE A 34 12.20 -3.05 11.66
N ARG A 35 13.23 -3.90 11.60
CA ARG A 35 14.06 -4.22 12.78
C ARG A 35 14.78 -2.97 13.31
N ASP A 36 15.35 -2.17 12.41
CA ASP A 36 16.08 -0.95 12.76
C ASP A 36 15.16 0.15 13.31
N GLY A 37 13.92 0.21 12.81
CA GLY A 37 12.87 1.14 13.25
C GLY A 37 12.15 0.70 14.54
N ALA A 38 11.98 -0.61 14.77
CA ALA A 38 11.37 -1.15 15.99
C ALA A 38 12.21 -0.86 17.24
N MET A 39 13.54 -0.80 17.09
CA MET A 39 14.46 -0.30 18.14
C MET A 39 14.21 1.17 18.53
N ARG A 40 13.45 1.95 17.75
CA ARG A 40 13.24 3.39 17.97
C ARG A 40 11.84 3.76 18.49
N ARG A 41 10.88 2.84 18.56
CA ARG A 41 9.48 3.14 18.95
C ARG A 41 9.08 2.38 20.23
N GLU A 42 9.32 3.00 21.39
CA GLU A 42 8.89 2.51 22.72
C GLU A 42 7.57 3.12 23.23
N THR A 43 6.81 3.88 22.45
CA THR A 43 5.64 4.63 22.98
C THR A 43 4.40 4.58 22.08
N ALA A 44 3.52 3.59 22.25
CA ALA A 44 2.16 3.58 21.70
C ALA A 44 1.16 2.93 22.70
N THR A 45 -0.12 3.32 22.65
CA THR A 45 -1.17 3.02 23.66
C THR A 45 -2.14 1.89 23.30
N ALA A 46 -2.76 1.30 24.33
CA ALA A 46 -3.37 -0.05 24.37
C ALA A 46 -4.47 -0.49 23.36
N ALA A 47 -5.12 0.41 22.63
CA ALA A 47 -6.22 0.05 21.69
C ALA A 47 -5.74 -0.08 20.23
N ASP A 48 -4.65 0.61 19.88
CA ASP A 48 -3.94 0.44 18.61
C ASP A 48 -3.16 -0.88 18.57
N ASP A 49 -3.02 -1.55 19.71
CA ASP A 49 -2.14 -2.70 19.92
C ASP A 49 -2.44 -3.89 19.01
N ALA A 50 -3.69 -4.24 18.73
CA ALA A 50 -3.99 -5.47 17.98
C ALA A 50 -3.72 -5.34 16.47
N ALA A 51 -4.13 -4.22 15.88
CA ALA A 51 -3.86 -3.91 14.47
C ALA A 51 -2.37 -3.62 14.27
N HIS A 52 -1.78 -2.81 15.17
CA HIS A 52 -0.35 -2.53 15.16
C HIS A 52 0.48 -3.81 15.36
N ALA A 53 0.12 -4.70 16.29
CA ALA A 53 0.82 -5.97 16.48
C ALA A 53 0.64 -6.94 15.30
N SER A 54 -0.49 -6.90 14.61
CA SER A 54 -0.68 -7.69 13.38
C SER A 54 0.18 -7.17 12.23
N LEU A 55 0.21 -5.85 12.04
CA LEU A 55 1.08 -5.21 11.05
C LEU A 55 2.56 -5.43 11.38
N SER A 56 2.97 -5.27 12.64
CA SER A 56 4.33 -5.55 13.10
C SER A 56 4.77 -6.98 12.79
N ARG A 57 3.93 -7.98 13.09
CA ARG A 57 4.21 -9.39 12.77
C ARG A 57 4.30 -9.62 11.26
N ALA A 58 3.44 -8.96 10.49
CA ALA A 58 3.48 -9.03 9.04
C ALA A 58 4.76 -8.41 8.45
N LEU A 59 5.23 -7.29 9.00
CA LEU A 59 6.47 -6.63 8.57
C LEU A 59 7.73 -7.41 8.99
N GLU A 60 7.75 -7.99 10.19
CA GLU A 60 8.88 -8.79 10.69
C GLU A 60 9.14 -10.04 9.85
N SER A 61 8.07 -10.66 9.36
CA SER A 61 8.09 -11.87 8.52
C SER A 61 7.77 -11.59 7.05
N PHE A 62 7.85 -10.33 6.62
CA PHE A 62 7.41 -9.92 5.30
C PHE A 62 8.16 -10.68 4.19
N GLU A 63 7.38 -11.27 3.29
CA GLU A 63 7.85 -11.92 2.08
C GLU A 63 6.88 -11.65 0.93
N ALA A 64 7.37 -11.00 -0.12
CA ALA A 64 6.59 -10.74 -1.31
C ALA A 64 6.21 -12.07 -1.99
N ASN A 65 4.92 -12.26 -2.24
CA ASN A 65 4.36 -13.53 -2.71
C ASN A 65 3.76 -13.44 -4.13
N HIS A 66 3.50 -12.23 -4.63
CA HIS A 66 3.12 -11.97 -6.01
C HIS A 66 3.60 -10.55 -6.41
N ALA A 67 3.64 -10.28 -7.71
CA ALA A 67 4.00 -8.98 -8.25
C ALA A 67 3.00 -8.54 -9.33
N LEU A 68 2.64 -7.26 -9.30
CA LEU A 68 1.92 -6.58 -10.38
C LEU A 68 2.87 -5.58 -11.03
N VAL A 69 3.13 -5.74 -12.32
CA VAL A 69 3.98 -4.81 -13.08
C VAL A 69 3.09 -3.84 -13.84
N ASN A 70 3.22 -2.55 -13.52
CA ASN A 70 2.53 -1.48 -14.21
C ASN A 70 3.55 -0.70 -15.05
N VAL A 71 3.23 -0.48 -16.33
CA VAL A 71 4.02 0.35 -17.24
C VAL A 71 3.14 1.53 -17.65
N TYR A 72 3.66 2.74 -17.48
CA TYR A 72 2.95 3.98 -17.77
C TYR A 72 3.74 4.81 -18.77
N ASP A 73 3.09 5.13 -19.88
CA ASP A 73 3.56 6.16 -20.81
C ASP A 73 3.39 7.57 -20.20
N ASP A 74 4.01 8.57 -20.82
CA ASP A 74 3.94 9.93 -20.33
C ASP A 74 2.52 10.50 -20.34
N GLY A 75 2.16 11.16 -19.25
CA GLY A 75 0.81 11.68 -19.01
C GLY A 75 -0.23 10.63 -18.62
N CYS A 76 0.12 9.33 -18.61
CA CYS A 76 -0.78 8.27 -18.15
C CYS A 76 -0.70 8.08 -16.63
N GLY A 77 -1.77 7.51 -16.07
CA GLY A 77 -1.84 7.14 -14.66
C GLY A 77 -2.95 6.12 -14.40
N ILE A 78 -3.12 5.77 -13.12
CA ILE A 78 -4.20 4.90 -12.65
C ILE A 78 -5.26 5.73 -11.92
N LEU A 79 -6.52 5.33 -12.01
CA LEU A 79 -7.59 6.00 -11.25
C LEU A 79 -7.40 5.84 -9.75
N PRO A 80 -7.98 6.73 -8.93
CA PRO A 80 -8.11 6.49 -7.50
C PRO A 80 -8.77 5.14 -7.25
N HIS A 81 -8.10 4.28 -6.48
CA HIS A 81 -8.57 2.96 -6.11
C HIS A 81 -7.93 2.53 -4.78
N GLU A 82 -8.44 1.44 -4.23
CA GLU A 82 -7.84 0.72 -3.11
C GLU A 82 -7.40 -0.65 -3.62
N ASP A 83 -6.27 -1.13 -3.12
CA ASP A 83 -5.81 -2.47 -3.45
C ASP A 83 -6.79 -3.53 -2.93
N GLY A 84 -6.90 -4.64 -3.65
CA GLY A 84 -7.74 -5.75 -3.24
C GLY A 84 -7.20 -6.44 -1.97
N PRO A 85 -8.03 -7.22 -1.25
CA PRO A 85 -7.64 -7.90 -0.01
C PRO A 85 -6.47 -8.89 -0.19
N LEU A 86 -6.15 -9.30 -1.42
CA LEU A 86 -5.00 -10.15 -1.72
C LEU A 86 -3.65 -9.46 -1.45
N TYR A 87 -3.62 -8.12 -1.53
CA TYR A 87 -2.43 -7.31 -1.28
C TYR A 87 -2.26 -6.93 0.21
N ALA A 88 -3.22 -7.32 1.06
CA ALA A 88 -3.12 -7.11 2.50
C ALA A 88 -2.13 -8.11 3.13
N PRO A 89 -1.47 -7.76 4.25
CA PRO A 89 -1.58 -6.49 4.98
C PRO A 89 -0.54 -5.43 4.57
N VAL A 90 0.45 -5.80 3.74
CA VAL A 90 1.55 -4.92 3.34
C VAL A 90 1.72 -5.03 1.83
N VAL A 91 1.75 -3.87 1.17
CA VAL A 91 2.09 -3.73 -0.24
C VAL A 91 3.40 -2.96 -0.36
N CYS A 92 4.19 -3.25 -1.37
CA CYS A 92 5.40 -2.50 -1.69
C CYS A 92 5.33 -2.00 -3.14
N VAL A 93 5.69 -0.74 -3.34
CA VAL A 93 5.75 -0.12 -4.67
C VAL A 93 7.20 0.16 -5.03
N VAL A 94 7.71 -0.57 -6.02
CA VAL A 94 9.04 -0.35 -6.59
C VAL A 94 8.92 0.49 -7.85
N SER A 95 9.60 1.63 -7.87
CA SER A 95 9.69 2.49 -9.05
C SER A 95 11.02 2.27 -9.77
N CYS A 96 10.99 1.80 -11.01
CA CYS A 96 12.23 1.48 -11.77
C CYS A 96 12.60 2.54 -12.82
N GLY A 97 11.60 3.13 -13.48
CA GLY A 97 11.76 4.07 -14.60
C GLY A 97 11.84 5.52 -14.15
N ALA A 98 11.10 6.41 -14.82
CA ALA A 98 11.03 7.82 -14.46
C ALA A 98 10.42 8.03 -13.07
N SER A 99 10.82 9.12 -12.41
CA SER A 99 10.19 9.56 -11.16
C SER A 99 8.70 9.89 -11.39
N ARG A 100 7.85 9.50 -10.46
CA ARG A 100 6.40 9.76 -10.49
C ARG A 100 5.95 10.28 -9.13
N SER A 101 4.70 10.71 -9.03
CA SER A 101 4.08 11.03 -7.76
C SER A 101 2.86 10.17 -7.52
N MET A 102 2.61 9.86 -6.26
CA MET A 102 1.48 9.07 -5.80
C MET A 102 0.70 9.88 -4.77
N ARG A 103 -0.57 10.12 -5.07
CA ARG A 103 -1.46 10.87 -4.19
C ARG A 103 -2.35 9.92 -3.41
N PHE A 104 -2.40 10.11 -2.10
CA PHE A 104 -3.29 9.42 -1.19
C PHE A 104 -4.42 10.37 -0.79
N GLU A 105 -5.64 9.87 -0.89
CA GLU A 105 -6.86 10.62 -0.56
C GLU A 105 -7.68 9.82 0.46
N PRO A 106 -8.29 10.48 1.46
CA PRO A 106 -9.20 9.81 2.38
C PRO A 106 -10.34 9.13 1.63
N LYS A 107 -10.65 7.89 2.01
CA LYS A 107 -11.79 7.17 1.45
C LYS A 107 -13.09 7.85 1.89
N ARG A 108 -13.72 8.60 0.99
CA ARG A 108 -15.06 9.14 1.24
C ARG A 108 -16.01 7.97 1.41
N ARG A 109 -16.62 7.83 2.60
CA ARG A 109 -17.76 6.91 2.74
C ARG A 109 -18.81 7.40 1.75
N ARG A 110 -19.16 6.57 0.76
CA ARG A 110 -20.42 6.77 0.04
C ARG A 110 -21.51 6.76 1.10
N GLU A 111 -22.31 7.80 1.17
CA GLU A 111 -23.59 7.76 1.89
C GLU A 111 -24.38 6.60 1.28
N SER A 112 -24.28 5.42 1.89
CA SER A 112 -25.25 4.36 1.64
C SER A 112 -26.54 4.92 2.19
N MET A 113 -27.47 5.23 1.29
CA MET A 113 -28.82 5.67 1.60
C MET A 113 -29.57 4.48 2.23
N THR A 114 -29.19 4.14 3.45
CA THR A 114 -29.85 3.16 4.30
C THR A 114 -30.25 3.89 5.56
N MET A 115 -31.50 4.37 5.57
CA MET A 115 -32.18 4.89 6.75
C MET A 115 -32.19 3.80 7.84
N THR A 116 -31.17 3.73 8.70
CA THR A 116 -31.25 2.95 9.95
C THR A 116 -30.28 3.48 11.01
N ARG A 117 -30.90 4.09 12.03
CA ARG A 117 -30.44 4.33 13.42
C ARG A 117 -29.40 5.44 13.65
N MET A 118 -29.94 6.59 14.06
CA MET A 118 -29.21 7.62 14.79
C MET A 118 -28.59 7.04 16.07
N GLY A 119 -27.27 7.16 16.18
CA GLY A 119 -26.52 6.96 17.42
C GLY A 119 -25.11 6.45 17.16
N ASP A 120 -24.13 7.35 17.24
CA ASP A 120 -22.66 7.15 17.26
C ASP A 120 -21.86 7.37 15.95
N GLU A 121 -22.46 7.29 14.75
CA GLU A 121 -21.73 7.51 13.49
C GLU A 121 -21.31 8.97 13.20
N GLY A 122 -21.83 9.94 13.94
CA GLY A 122 -21.61 11.37 13.68
C GLY A 122 -20.21 11.90 14.03
N ARG A 123 -19.47 11.24 14.93
CA ARG A 123 -18.11 11.65 15.31
C ARG A 123 -17.03 11.18 14.34
N ASP A 124 -17.21 9.98 13.78
CA ASP A 124 -16.26 9.35 12.85
C ASP A 124 -16.25 10.07 11.49
N LEU A 125 -17.41 10.56 11.04
CA LEU A 125 -17.54 11.31 9.79
C LEU A 125 -16.82 12.67 9.85
N GLN A 126 -16.91 13.39 10.98
CA GLN A 126 -16.21 14.66 11.17
C GLN A 126 -14.68 14.49 11.24
N ALA A 127 -14.20 13.36 11.75
CA ALA A 127 -12.76 13.05 11.81
C ALA A 127 -12.17 12.72 10.44
N LEU A 128 -12.91 12.00 9.58
CA LEU A 128 -12.49 11.69 8.21
C LEU A 128 -12.46 12.94 7.31
N ASP A 129 -13.39 13.88 7.52
CA ASP A 129 -13.40 15.18 6.82
C ASP A 129 -12.20 16.08 7.20
N ALA A 130 -11.54 15.79 8.32
CA ALA A 130 -10.32 16.50 8.75
C ALA A 130 -9.03 15.90 8.16
N LEU A 131 -9.06 14.69 7.58
CA LEU A 131 -7.89 14.11 6.93
C LEU A 131 -7.64 14.80 5.59
N SER A 132 -6.44 15.32 5.38
CA SER A 132 -6.04 15.92 4.11
C SER A 132 -5.41 14.88 3.17
N SER A 133 -5.60 15.08 1.87
CA SER A 133 -4.84 14.33 0.87
C SER A 133 -3.36 14.70 0.97
N PHE A 134 -2.47 13.74 0.77
CA PHE A 134 -1.03 13.98 0.67
C PHE A 134 -0.45 13.31 -0.57
N GLU A 135 0.74 13.74 -0.96
CA GLU A 135 1.43 13.24 -2.14
C GLU A 135 2.83 12.78 -1.75
N VAL A 136 3.23 11.65 -2.30
CA VAL A 136 4.55 11.06 -2.13
C VAL A 136 5.26 11.08 -3.48
N CYS A 137 6.45 11.67 -3.52
CA CYS A 137 7.34 11.54 -4.67
C CYS A 137 7.94 10.13 -4.68
N LEU A 138 7.88 9.46 -5.82
CA LEU A 138 8.47 8.15 -6.09
C LEU A 138 9.62 8.33 -7.09
N PRO A 139 10.86 8.55 -6.62
CA PRO A 139 12.02 8.66 -7.49
C PRO A 139 12.26 7.39 -8.32
N ALA A 140 13.00 7.54 -9.42
CA ALA A 140 13.59 6.39 -10.09
C ALA A 140 14.40 5.54 -9.09
N ARG A 141 14.19 4.22 -9.11
CA ARG A 141 14.88 3.23 -8.26
C ARG A 141 14.56 3.37 -6.77
N SER A 142 13.31 3.72 -6.43
CA SER A 142 12.83 3.81 -5.04
C SER A 142 11.93 2.65 -4.64
N LEU A 143 11.84 2.42 -3.33
CA LEU A 143 10.89 1.52 -2.68
C LEU A 143 10.00 2.33 -1.74
N LEU A 144 8.69 2.23 -1.91
CA LEU A 144 7.68 2.67 -0.94
C LEU A 144 7.07 1.43 -0.30
N VAL A 145 6.92 1.46 1.03
CA VAL A 145 6.29 0.42 1.87
C VAL A 145 5.11 1.05 2.58
#